data_AF-A0A8J2I011-F1
#
_entry.id   AF-A0A8J2I011-F1
#
_cell.length_a   1.000
_cell.length_b   1.000
_cell.length_c   1.000
_cell.angle_alpha   90.00
_cell.angle_beta   90.00
_cell.angle_gamma   90.00
#
_symmetry.space_group_name_H-M   'P 1'
#
loop_
_entity.id
_entity.type
_entity.pdbx_description
1 polymer ?
#
loop_
_entity_poly.entity_id
_entity_poly.type
_entity_poly.pdbx_seq_one_letter_code
_entity_poly.pdbx_strand_id
1 'polypeptide(L)'
;MEELKMLEFKDFQTYVGDQYRDLFSVYILAEKAQDLATKNAMLEAALATNKLKGRETTWIVPAFYIVKAIYNGTPPGSPARRFVTDLCTSRSIGDISKHVEHLPRDFVQNLGESINKARPGSLGNIAVQKGIAAYQEKPKEV
;
A
#
# COMPACT_ATOMS: atom_id res chain seq x y z
N MET A 1 -2.96 7.12 -20.16
CA MET A 1 -3.40 5.85 -19.52
C MET A 1 -3.33 4.67 -20.48
N GLU A 2 -3.67 4.84 -21.76
CA GLU A 2 -3.54 3.78 -22.79
C GLU A 2 -2.08 3.34 -23.05
N GLU A 3 -1.13 4.25 -22.90
CA GLU A 3 0.31 3.98 -23.01
C GLU A 3 0.81 2.91 -22.02
N LEU A 4 0.23 2.84 -20.81
CA LEU A 4 0.62 1.84 -19.81
C LEU A 4 0.21 0.41 -20.22
N LYS A 5 -0.80 0.27 -21.09
CA LYS A 5 -1.24 -1.04 -21.61
C LYS A 5 -0.29 -1.59 -22.68
N MET A 6 0.57 -0.74 -23.23
CA MET A 6 1.56 -1.11 -24.24
C MET A 6 2.88 -1.58 -23.62
N LEU A 7 3.05 -1.39 -22.30
CA LEU A 7 4.23 -1.85 -21.58
C LEU A 7 4.18 -3.36 -21.37
N GLU A 8 5.36 -3.99 -21.47
CA GLU A 8 5.56 -5.34 -20.99
C GLU A 8 5.32 -5.41 -19.48
N PHE A 9 4.89 -6.56 -18.97
CA PHE A 9 4.48 -6.72 -17.58
C PHE A 9 5.57 -6.26 -16.59
N LYS A 10 6.84 -6.58 -16.88
CA LYS A 10 7.98 -6.20 -16.05
C LYS A 10 8.18 -4.68 -15.99
N ASP A 11 8.03 -3.99 -17.12
CA ASP A 11 8.20 -2.53 -17.19
C ASP A 11 7.04 -1.83 -16.49
N PHE A 12 5.82 -2.33 -16.67
CA PHE A 12 4.65 -1.85 -15.93
C PHE A 12 4.81 -2.04 -14.42
N GLN A 13 5.26 -3.23 -13.99
CA GLN A 13 5.52 -3.52 -12.58
C GLN A 13 6.60 -2.59 -12.00
N THR A 14 7.68 -2.33 -12.77
CA THR A 14 8.75 -1.40 -12.37
C THR A 14 8.21 0.02 -12.23
N TYR A 15 7.47 0.50 -13.22
CA TYR A 15 6.82 1.82 -13.18
C TYR A 15 5.93 1.99 -11.94
N VAL A 16 5.01 1.05 -11.69
CA VAL A 16 4.12 1.11 -10.53
C VAL A 16 4.91 1.02 -9.22
N GLY A 17 5.96 0.21 -9.18
CA GLY A 17 6.87 0.10 -8.03
C GLY A 17 7.55 1.44 -7.70
N ASP A 18 8.05 2.14 -8.72
CA ASP A 18 8.66 3.47 -8.58
C ASP A 18 7.65 4.51 -8.10
N GLN A 19 6.41 4.49 -8.63
CA GLN A 19 5.34 5.37 -8.13
C GLN A 19 5.10 5.17 -6.63
N TYR A 20 4.96 3.92 -6.18
CA TYR A 20 4.80 3.66 -4.75
C TYR A 20 6.01 4.12 -3.93
N ARG A 21 7.23 3.88 -4.41
CA ARG A 21 8.45 4.29 -3.71
C ARG A 21 8.44 5.80 -3.47
N ASP A 22 8.15 6.58 -4.49
CA ASP A 22 8.20 8.03 -4.43
C ASP A 22 7.06 8.58 -3.56
N LEU A 23 5.83 8.09 -3.76
CA LEU A 23 4.66 8.48 -2.97
C LEU A 23 4.83 8.21 -1.47
N PHE A 24 5.30 7.01 -1.10
CA PHE A 24 5.49 6.68 0.30
C PHE A 24 6.72 7.35 0.93
N SER A 25 7.73 7.69 0.13
CA SER A 25 8.84 8.52 0.62
C SER A 25 8.36 9.92 0.99
N VAL A 26 7.52 10.54 0.14
CA VAL A 26 6.88 11.83 0.43
C VAL A 26 5.93 11.72 1.63
N TYR A 27 5.15 10.63 1.73
CA TYR A 27 4.29 10.41 2.91
C TYR A 27 5.10 10.37 4.20
N ILE A 28 6.21 9.61 4.24
CA ILE A 28 7.07 9.51 5.43
C ILE A 28 7.65 10.87 5.81
N LEU A 29 8.03 11.69 4.82
CA LEU A 29 8.47 13.06 5.06
C LEU A 29 7.34 13.92 5.64
N ALA A 30 6.14 13.85 5.06
CA ALA A 30 4.96 14.57 5.53
C ALA A 30 4.54 14.14 6.94
N GLU A 31 4.68 12.85 7.29
CA GLU A 31 4.48 12.35 8.66
C GLU A 31 5.43 13.02 9.65
N LYS A 32 6.72 13.16 9.29
CA LYS A 32 7.69 13.86 10.15
C LYS A 32 7.40 15.35 10.26
N ALA A 33 6.92 15.97 9.17
CA ALA A 33 6.55 17.38 9.13
C ALA A 33 5.15 17.67 9.73
N GLN A 34 4.39 16.63 10.09
CA GLN A 34 2.99 16.73 10.51
C GLN A 34 2.09 17.42 9.46
N ASP A 35 2.42 17.29 8.18
CA ASP A 35 1.63 17.84 7.08
C ASP A 35 0.49 16.88 6.72
N LEU A 36 -0.67 17.17 7.30
CA LEU A 36 -1.89 16.38 7.13
C LEU A 36 -2.37 16.34 5.67
N ALA A 37 -2.33 17.46 4.96
CA ALA A 37 -2.84 17.56 3.61
C ALA A 37 -2.01 16.69 2.65
N THR A 38 -0.68 16.79 2.76
CA THR A 38 0.24 15.98 1.95
C THR A 38 0.10 14.50 2.28
N LYS A 39 -0.01 14.12 3.57
CA LYS A 39 -0.24 12.72 3.96
C LYS A 39 -1.48 12.13 3.28
N ASN A 40 -2.61 12.84 3.36
CA ASN A 40 -3.86 12.39 2.77
C ASN A 40 -3.78 12.31 1.23
N ALA A 41 -3.17 13.31 0.58
CA ALA A 41 -2.97 13.33 -0.86
C ALA A 41 -2.08 12.18 -1.36
N MET A 42 -1.02 11.82 -0.62
CA MET A 42 -0.15 10.70 -0.99
C MET A 42 -0.87 9.36 -0.89
N LEU A 43 -1.74 9.17 0.10
CA LEU A 43 -2.55 7.95 0.19
C LEU A 43 -3.60 7.87 -0.94
N GLU A 44 -4.22 8.99 -1.30
CA GLU A 44 -5.12 9.07 -2.48
C GLU A 44 -4.39 8.69 -3.77
N ALA A 45 -3.22 9.29 -4.00
CA ALA A 45 -2.39 8.99 -5.16
C ALA A 45 -1.92 7.53 -5.18
N ALA A 46 -1.57 6.95 -4.02
CA ALA A 46 -1.19 5.54 -3.92
C ALA A 46 -2.37 4.60 -4.21
N LEU A 47 -3.59 4.96 -3.79
CA LEU A 47 -4.79 4.20 -4.15
C LEU A 47 -5.10 4.32 -5.66
N ALA A 48 -4.92 5.50 -6.26
CA ALA A 48 -5.05 5.67 -7.70
C ALA A 48 -3.99 4.85 -8.46
N THR A 49 -2.75 4.80 -7.95
CA THR A 49 -1.67 3.98 -8.47
C THR A 49 -2.03 2.50 -8.46
N ASN A 50 -2.64 1.99 -7.39
CA ASN A 50 -3.13 0.61 -7.32
C ASN A 50 -4.16 0.29 -8.41
N LYS A 51 -4.96 1.28 -8.83
CA LYS A 51 -5.99 1.14 -9.87
C LYS A 51 -5.46 1.21 -11.30
N LEU A 52 -4.17 1.50 -11.50
CA LEU A 52 -3.54 1.44 -12.81
C LEU A 52 -3.59 0.00 -13.33
N LYS A 53 -3.93 -0.15 -14.61
CA LYS A 53 -4.00 -1.45 -15.28
C LYS A 53 -2.95 -1.50 -16.38
N GLY A 54 -2.11 -2.53 -16.32
CA GLY A 54 -1.24 -2.90 -17.43
C GLY A 54 -1.98 -3.80 -18.41
N ARG A 55 -1.22 -4.54 -19.22
CA ARG A 55 -1.78 -5.61 -20.07
C ARG A 55 -2.41 -6.73 -19.25
N GLU A 56 -1.82 -7.03 -18.09
CA GLU A 56 -2.37 -7.97 -17.12
C GLU A 56 -3.36 -7.29 -16.18
N THR A 57 -4.38 -8.05 -15.75
CA THR A 57 -5.43 -7.57 -14.83
C THR A 57 -5.04 -7.70 -13.35
N THR A 58 -3.79 -8.08 -13.07
CA THR A 58 -3.29 -8.30 -11.71
C THR A 58 -2.98 -6.98 -11.01
N TRP A 59 -3.41 -6.86 -9.75
CA TRP A 59 -3.08 -5.73 -8.90
C TRP A 59 -1.57 -5.72 -8.59
N ILE A 60 -0.92 -4.60 -8.89
CA ILE A 60 0.45 -4.37 -8.43
C ILE A 60 0.40 -3.68 -7.06
N VAL A 61 1.00 -4.33 -6.07
CA VAL A 61 1.10 -3.85 -4.69
C VAL A 61 2.53 -3.45 -4.37
N PRO A 62 2.76 -2.63 -3.33
CA PRO A 62 4.11 -2.22 -2.96
C PRO A 62 5.05 -3.40 -2.71
N ALA A 63 6.32 -3.22 -3.10
CA ALA A 63 7.38 -4.17 -2.81
C ALA A 63 7.73 -4.16 -1.32
N PHE A 64 8.23 -5.28 -0.80
CA PHE A 64 8.47 -5.42 0.64
C PHE A 64 9.50 -4.44 1.23
N TYR A 65 10.46 -3.97 0.43
CA TYR A 65 11.38 -2.92 0.89
C TYR A 65 10.66 -1.57 1.13
N ILE A 66 9.62 -1.25 0.34
CA ILE A 66 8.77 -0.07 0.52
C ILE A 66 7.93 -0.24 1.79
N VAL A 67 7.32 -1.42 1.97
CA VAL A 67 6.58 -1.77 3.21
C VAL A 67 7.47 -1.56 4.44
N LYS A 68 8.71 -2.07 4.39
CA LYS A 68 9.69 -1.91 5.46
C LYS A 68 10.03 -0.44 5.71
N ALA A 69 10.21 0.36 4.66
CA ALA A 69 10.45 1.80 4.80
C ALA A 69 9.27 2.52 5.48
N ILE A 70 8.03 2.21 5.12
CA ILE A 70 6.82 2.78 5.75
C ILE A 70 6.77 2.43 7.24
N TYR A 71 6.92 1.15 7.57
CA TYR A 71 6.87 0.69 8.96
C TYR A 71 7.99 1.27 9.81
N ASN A 72 9.20 1.43 9.27
CA ASN A 72 10.30 2.05 10.00
C ASN A 72 10.19 3.59 10.07
N GLY A 73 9.54 4.20 9.08
CA GLY A 73 9.48 5.66 8.91
C GLY A 73 8.26 6.33 9.55
N THR A 74 7.27 5.57 10.01
CA THR A 74 6.00 6.08 10.57
C THR A 74 5.75 5.50 11.96
N PRO A 75 4.99 6.15 12.85
CA PRO A 75 4.67 5.60 14.17
C PRO A 75 3.67 4.42 14.10
N PRO A 76 3.59 3.57 15.13
CA PRO A 76 2.51 2.61 15.28
C PRO A 76 1.13 3.30 15.18
N GLY A 77 0.20 2.66 14.49
CA GLY A 77 -1.13 3.23 14.24
C GLY A 77 -1.20 4.25 13.09
N SER A 78 -0.07 4.62 12.46
CA SER A 78 -0.09 5.48 11.27
C SER A 78 -1.00 4.91 10.17
N PRO A 79 -1.84 5.72 9.52
CA PRO A 79 -2.72 5.24 8.47
C PRO A 79 -2.00 4.61 7.29
N ALA A 80 -0.79 5.06 6.94
CA ALA A 80 -0.01 4.43 5.88
C ALA A 80 0.33 2.97 6.17
N ARG A 81 0.63 2.61 7.44
CA ARG A 81 0.86 1.21 7.83
C ARG A 81 -0.39 0.36 7.59
N ARG A 82 -1.56 0.86 7.98
CA ARG A 82 -2.84 0.15 7.75
C ARG A 82 -3.13 0.03 6.25
N PHE A 83 -2.94 1.12 5.50
CA PHE A 83 -3.18 1.17 4.07
C PHE A 83 -2.30 0.17 3.29
N VAL A 84 -0.99 0.18 3.53
CA VAL A 84 -0.07 -0.73 2.83
C VAL A 84 -0.30 -2.19 3.21
N THR A 85 -0.68 -2.45 4.46
CA THR A 85 -1.09 -3.79 4.92
C THR A 85 -2.28 -4.28 4.11
N ASP A 86 -3.33 -3.47 4.03
CA ASP A 86 -4.55 -3.83 3.32
C ASP A 86 -4.33 -3.96 1.81
N LEU A 87 -3.41 -3.18 1.22
CA LEU A 87 -2.96 -3.40 -0.16
C LEU A 87 -2.32 -4.78 -0.34
N CYS A 88 -1.44 -5.18 0.59
CA CYS A 88 -0.71 -6.45 0.49
C CYS A 88 -1.54 -7.70 0.76
N THR A 89 -2.82 -7.57 1.17
CA THR A 89 -3.73 -8.72 1.37
C THR A 89 -4.01 -9.51 0.09
N SER A 90 -3.78 -8.90 -1.07
CA SER A 90 -3.90 -9.57 -2.37
C SER A 90 -2.68 -10.45 -2.75
N ARG A 91 -1.59 -10.42 -1.97
CA ARG A 91 -0.46 -11.33 -2.16
C ARG A 91 -0.81 -12.74 -1.68
N SER A 92 -0.24 -13.74 -2.35
CA SER A 92 -0.40 -15.12 -1.90
C SER A 92 0.41 -15.37 -0.62
N ILE A 93 -0.09 -16.28 0.23
CA ILE A 93 0.63 -16.73 1.44
C ILE A 93 2.01 -17.29 1.08
N GLY A 94 2.13 -17.99 -0.05
CA GLY A 94 3.40 -18.52 -0.54
C GLY A 94 4.41 -17.43 -0.89
N ASP A 95 3.98 -16.30 -1.44
CA ASP A 95 4.84 -15.14 -1.70
C ASP A 95 5.28 -14.48 -0.40
N ILE A 96 4.34 -14.25 0.54
CA ILE A 96 4.63 -13.65 1.85
C ILE A 96 5.63 -14.52 2.64
N SER A 97 5.44 -15.85 2.63
CA SER A 97 6.27 -16.79 3.40
C SER A 97 7.74 -16.78 2.96
N LYS A 98 8.02 -16.55 1.67
CA LYS A 98 9.40 -16.44 1.14
C LYS A 98 10.18 -15.25 1.70
N HIS A 99 9.47 -14.25 2.23
CA HIS A 99 10.08 -13.00 2.67
C HIS A 99 9.88 -12.71 4.16
N VAL A 100 9.12 -13.54 4.87
CA VAL A 100 8.63 -13.27 6.24
C VAL A 100 9.73 -12.89 7.23
N GLU A 101 10.91 -13.51 7.12
CA GLU A 101 12.06 -13.25 8.00
C GLU A 101 12.65 -11.84 7.85
N HIS A 102 12.40 -11.17 6.73
CA HIS A 102 12.91 -9.83 6.43
C HIS A 102 11.86 -8.73 6.58
N LEU A 103 10.61 -9.10 6.86
CA LEU A 103 9.51 -8.17 7.04
C LEU A 103 9.46 -7.61 8.45
N PRO A 104 8.97 -6.36 8.63
CA PRO A 104 8.66 -5.85 9.96
C PRO A 104 7.69 -6.77 10.69
N ARG A 105 7.98 -7.12 11.95
CA ARG A 105 7.13 -8.00 12.75
C ARG A 105 5.69 -7.49 12.83
N ASP A 106 5.52 -6.19 13.10
CA ASP A 106 4.21 -5.53 13.15
C ASP A 106 3.46 -5.62 11.81
N PHE A 107 4.18 -5.66 10.67
CA PHE A 107 3.55 -5.84 9.37
C PHE A 107 2.98 -7.24 9.22
N VAL A 108 3.77 -8.26 9.55
CA VAL A 108 3.33 -9.66 9.47
C VAL A 108 2.10 -9.90 10.36
N GLN A 109 2.11 -9.34 11.58
CA GLN A 109 0.97 -9.41 12.48
C GLN A 109 -0.27 -8.71 11.89
N ASN A 110 -0.14 -7.44 11.49
CA ASN A 110 -1.25 -6.68 10.93
C ASN A 110 -1.82 -7.33 9.66
N LEU A 111 -0.95 -7.91 8.82
CA LEU A 111 -1.35 -8.59 7.60
C LEU A 111 -2.14 -9.87 7.92
N GLY A 112 -1.67 -10.67 8.88
CA GLY A 112 -2.40 -11.84 9.36
C GLY A 112 -3.77 -11.47 9.91
N GLU A 113 -3.86 -10.41 10.71
CA GLU A 113 -5.14 -9.90 11.21
C GLU A 113 -6.06 -9.41 10.08
N SER A 114 -5.52 -8.73 9.08
CA SER A 114 -6.30 -8.21 7.94
C SER A 114 -6.82 -9.35 7.06
N ILE A 115 -5.99 -10.35 6.77
CA ILE A 115 -6.39 -11.57 6.04
C ILE A 115 -7.47 -12.34 6.82
N ASN A 116 -7.32 -12.51 8.13
CA ASN A 116 -8.32 -13.20 8.96
C ASN A 116 -9.66 -12.45 9.02
N LYS A 117 -9.65 -11.12 8.96
CA LYS A 117 -10.86 -10.28 8.93
C LYS A 117 -11.54 -10.28 7.55
N ALA A 118 -10.80 -10.56 6.47
CA ALA A 118 -11.39 -10.74 5.15
C ALA A 118 -12.22 -12.03 5.10
N ARG A 119 -13.49 -11.91 4.71
CA ARG A 119 -14.38 -13.08 4.58
C ARG A 119 -13.90 -14.00 3.45
N PRO A 120 -14.01 -15.33 3.60
CA PRO A 120 -13.78 -16.26 2.49
C PRO A 120 -14.66 -15.87 1.29
N GLY A 121 -14.05 -15.63 0.13
CA GLY A 121 -14.75 -15.20 -1.10
C GLY A 121 -14.63 -13.71 -1.43
N SER A 122 -13.98 -12.90 -0.58
CA SER A 122 -13.58 -11.53 -0.95
C SER A 122 -12.45 -11.58 -1.99
N LEU A 123 -12.80 -11.59 -3.28
CA LEU A 123 -11.83 -11.57 -4.40
C LEU A 123 -11.15 -10.21 -4.62
N GLY A 124 -11.44 -9.20 -3.79
CA GLY A 124 -10.95 -7.83 -3.96
C GLY A 124 -9.84 -7.44 -2.98
N ASN A 125 -9.01 -6.49 -3.40
CA ASN A 125 -8.03 -5.84 -2.53
C ASN A 125 -8.75 -5.07 -1.41
N ILE A 126 -8.43 -5.35 -0.14
CA ILE A 126 -9.13 -4.75 1.01
C ILE A 126 -9.00 -3.22 1.03
N ALA A 127 -7.86 -2.67 0.62
CA ALA A 127 -7.68 -1.23 0.56
C ALA A 127 -8.61 -0.58 -0.47
N VAL A 128 -8.81 -1.23 -1.62
CA VAL A 128 -9.76 -0.79 -2.65
C VAL A 128 -11.19 -0.87 -2.13
N GLN A 129 -11.56 -1.95 -1.44
CA GLN A 129 -12.91 -2.14 -0.89
C GLN A 129 -13.28 -1.10 0.17
N LYS A 130 -12.35 -0.80 1.09
CA LYS A 130 -12.57 0.19 2.15
C LYS A 130 -12.61 1.63 1.61
N GLY A 131 -11.98 1.88 0.47
CA GLY A 131 -11.83 3.22 -0.08
C GLY A 131 -10.87 4.10 0.73
N ILE A 132 -10.52 5.27 0.18
CA ILE A 132 -9.46 6.09 0.76
C ILE A 132 -9.84 6.73 2.11
N ALA A 133 -11.12 7.04 2.32
CA ALA A 133 -11.62 7.68 3.53
C ALA A 133 -11.32 6.85 4.81
N ALA A 134 -11.13 5.54 4.70
CA ALA A 134 -10.74 4.67 5.81
C ALA A 134 -9.31 4.92 6.34
N TYR A 135 -8.48 5.62 5.57
CA TYR A 135 -7.07 5.87 5.87
C TYR A 135 -6.74 7.36 5.99
N GLN A 136 -7.68 8.25 5.70
CA GLN A 136 -7.43 9.68 5.84
C GLN A 136 -7.49 10.09 7.30
N GLU A 137 -6.51 10.91 7.69
CA GLU A 137 -6.55 11.58 8.97
C GLU A 137 -7.45 12.82 8.90
N LYS A 138 -8.08 13.14 10.02
CA LYS A 138 -8.86 14.37 10.18
C LYS A 138 -8.04 15.37 11.00
N PRO A 139 -8.22 16.69 10.77
CA PRO A 139 -7.70 17.69 11.68
C PRO A 139 -8.16 17.37 13.10
N LYS A 140 -7.26 17.52 14.08
CA LYS A 140 -7.69 17.51 15.48
C LYS A 140 -8.53 18.77 15.69
N GLU A 141 -9.76 18.61 16.16
CA GLU A 141 -10.53 19.75 16.69
C GLU A 141 -9.73 20.31 17.87
N VAL A 142 -9.41 21.60 17.78
CA VAL A 142 -8.65 22.36 18.79
C VAL A 142 -9.62 22.96 19.79
#